data_AF-A0A4Y2L291-F1
#
_entry.id   AF-A0A4Y2L291-F1
#
_cell.length_a   1.000
_cell.length_b   1.000
_cell.length_c   1.000
_cell.angle_alpha   90.00
_cell.angle_beta   90.00
_cell.angle_gamma   90.00
#
_symmetry.space_group_name_H-M   'P 1'
#
loop_
_entity.id
_entity.type
_entity.pdbx_description
1 polymer ?
#
loop_
_entity_poly.entity_id
_entity_poly.type
_entity_poly.pdbx_seq_one_letter_code
_entity_poly.pdbx_strand_id
1 'polypeptide(L)'
;MVLILSHGQASVERGFSVNKALEIENLKDASYISQRVIHEFINLSGAIYDLKITKEMRTAATSARAKYMQYLESERSKEKTETKQLKRKALEEEIDFLKQKKMFLQKDIHQTNEEANHLANEAEKSNDINLFIQSHELRKTITKKEIEINTLDVKLNEKSLELKDI
;
A
#
# COMPACT_ATOMS: atom_id res chain seq x y z
N MET A 1 3.98 -10.96 55.75
CA MET A 1 4.52 -11.97 54.82
C MET A 1 5.28 -11.21 53.73
N VAL A 2 6.61 -11.16 53.86
CA VAL A 2 7.49 -10.38 52.99
C VAL A 2 7.89 -11.28 51.82
N LEU A 3 7.40 -11.00 50.62
CA LEU A 3 7.88 -11.68 49.41
C LEU A 3 9.16 -10.98 48.92
N ILE A 4 10.29 -11.61 49.23
CA ILE A 4 11.58 -11.29 48.64
C ILE A 4 11.60 -11.92 47.24
N LEU A 5 11.30 -11.15 46.20
CA LEU A 5 11.52 -11.59 44.82
C LEU A 5 13.00 -11.39 44.52
N SER A 6 13.72 -12.51 44.37
CA SER A 6 15.13 -12.51 43.99
C SER A 6 15.31 -11.84 42.62
N HIS A 7 16.21 -10.86 42.60
CA HIS A 7 16.55 -9.97 41.49
C HIS A 7 17.31 -10.66 40.33
N GLY A 8 16.98 -11.92 40.00
CA GLY A 8 17.91 -12.82 39.32
C GLY A 8 17.63 -13.21 37.86
N GLN A 9 16.59 -12.72 37.17
CA GLN A 9 16.27 -13.15 35.80
C GLN A 9 15.83 -12.03 34.82
N ALA A 10 15.97 -10.76 35.18
CA ALA A 10 15.76 -9.64 34.26
C ALA A 10 17.13 -9.10 33.79
N SER A 11 17.46 -9.27 32.51
CA SER A 11 18.54 -8.49 31.89
C SER A 11 18.01 -7.07 31.70
N VAL A 12 18.64 -6.09 32.34
CA VAL A 12 18.20 -4.69 32.34
C VAL A 12 18.95 -3.96 31.23
N GLU A 13 18.31 -3.77 30.07
CA GLU A 13 18.75 -2.73 29.13
C GLU A 13 17.95 -1.45 29.41
N ARG A 14 18.64 -0.38 29.84
CA ARG A 14 18.12 0.98 30.00
C ARG A 14 16.87 1.16 30.88
N GLY A 15 16.72 0.38 31.94
CA GLY A 15 15.71 0.66 32.98
C GLY A 15 14.28 0.21 32.67
N PHE A 16 14.08 -0.60 31.61
CA PHE A 16 12.83 -1.31 31.38
C PHE A 16 13.05 -2.81 31.64
N SER A 17 12.16 -3.45 32.39
CA SER A 17 12.18 -4.91 32.52
C SER A 17 11.64 -5.52 31.22
N VAL A 18 12.51 -6.01 30.35
CA VAL A 18 12.09 -6.81 29.20
C VAL A 18 11.79 -8.22 29.72
N ASN A 19 10.51 -8.54 29.82
CA ASN A 19 10.04 -9.85 30.27
C ASN A 19 10.33 -10.87 29.17
N LYS A 20 11.23 -11.83 29.40
CA LYS A 20 11.63 -12.85 28.41
C LYS A 20 10.49 -13.82 28.02
N ALA A 21 9.34 -13.71 28.69
CA ALA A 21 8.10 -14.39 28.32
C ALA A 21 7.43 -13.86 27.03
N LEU A 22 7.89 -12.73 26.47
CA LEU A 22 7.34 -12.15 25.24
C LEU A 22 7.71 -12.90 23.94
N GLU A 23 8.55 -13.95 23.98
CA GLU A 23 8.80 -14.81 22.81
C GLU A 23 7.53 -15.56 22.33
N ILE A 24 6.47 -15.61 23.15
CA ILE A 24 5.18 -16.22 22.80
C ILE A 24 4.35 -15.33 21.84
N GLU A 25 4.64 -14.03 21.71
CA GLU A 25 3.79 -13.08 20.97
C GLU A 25 3.85 -13.18 19.44
N ASN A 26 4.76 -13.95 18.85
CA ASN A 26 4.81 -14.08 17.38
C ASN A 26 3.90 -15.19 16.83
N LEU A 27 2.96 -15.69 17.65
CA LEU A 27 1.94 -16.65 17.22
C LEU A 27 0.77 -15.89 16.57
N LYS A 28 0.34 -16.33 15.39
CA LYS A 28 -0.86 -15.80 14.74
C LYS A 28 -2.11 -16.19 15.56
N ASP A 29 -3.19 -15.40 15.48
CA ASP A 29 -4.46 -15.66 16.17
C ASP A 29 -4.97 -17.11 16.03
N ALA A 30 -4.81 -17.68 14.84
CA ALA A 30 -5.18 -19.07 14.55
C ALA A 30 -4.46 -20.08 15.46
N SER A 31 -3.21 -19.81 15.83
CA SER A 31 -2.43 -20.64 16.75
C SER A 31 -2.99 -20.57 18.17
N TYR A 32 -3.39 -19.39 18.65
CA TYR A 32 -4.02 -19.24 19.96
C TYR A 32 -5.38 -19.92 20.02
N ILE A 33 -6.21 -19.76 18.98
CA ILE A 33 -7.50 -20.46 18.87
C ILE A 33 -7.28 -21.98 18.90
N SER A 34 -6.29 -22.48 18.15
CA SER A 34 -5.97 -23.91 18.11
C SER A 34 -5.51 -24.43 19.48
N GLN A 35 -4.63 -23.71 20.18
CA GLN A 35 -4.19 -24.08 21.52
C GLN A 35 -5.35 -24.10 22.52
N ARG A 36 -6.23 -23.10 22.47
CA ARG A 36 -7.42 -23.05 23.32
C ARG A 36 -8.33 -24.25 23.10
N VAL A 37 -8.61 -24.59 21.85
CA VAL A 37 -9.43 -25.77 21.50
C VAL A 37 -8.80 -27.06 22.01
N ILE A 38 -7.48 -27.23 21.87
CA ILE A 38 -6.76 -28.40 22.38
C ILE A 38 -6.88 -28.47 23.91
N HIS A 39 -6.65 -27.37 24.60
CA HIS A 39 -6.72 -27.30 26.06
C HIS A 39 -8.14 -27.59 26.58
N GLU A 40 -9.16 -27.02 25.95
CA GLU A 40 -10.57 -27.27 26.28
C GLU A 40 -10.96 -28.73 26.06
N PHE A 41 -10.53 -29.32 24.94
CA PHE A 41 -10.76 -30.73 24.65
C PHE A 41 -10.12 -31.66 25.69
N ILE A 42 -8.89 -31.36 26.12
CA ILE A 42 -8.21 -32.12 27.18
C ILE A 42 -8.97 -32.01 28.50
N ASN A 43 -9.37 -30.80 28.90
CA ASN A 43 -10.12 -30.58 30.14
C ASN A 43 -11.47 -31.31 30.15
N LEU A 44 -12.18 -31.34 29.03
CA LEU A 44 -13.44 -32.08 28.89
C LEU A 44 -13.23 -33.61 28.96
N SER A 45 -12.09 -34.08 28.49
CA SER A 45 -11.77 -35.51 28.44
C SER A 45 -11.19 -36.05 29.76
N GLY A 46 -11.03 -35.20 30.77
CA GLY A 46 -10.45 -35.56 32.08
C GLY A 46 -8.95 -35.32 32.12
N ALA A 47 -8.18 -36.33 32.53
CA ALA A 47 -6.71 -36.24 32.57
C ALA A 47 -6.10 -36.61 31.21
N ILE A 48 -4.95 -36.01 30.90
CA ILE A 48 -4.17 -36.32 29.68
C ILE A 48 -3.89 -37.84 29.56
N TYR A 49 -3.69 -38.51 30.70
CA TYR A 49 -3.34 -39.93 30.77
C TYR A 49 -4.51 -40.87 30.44
N ASP A 50 -5.76 -40.41 30.56
CA ASP A 50 -6.95 -41.21 30.28
C ASP A 50 -7.43 -41.08 28.82
N LEU A 51 -6.79 -40.20 28.05
CA LEU A 51 -7.17 -39.91 26.67
C LEU A 51 -6.80 -41.06 25.73
N LYS A 52 -7.82 -41.76 25.22
CA LYS A 52 -7.62 -42.81 24.20
C LYS A 52 -7.26 -42.20 22.85
N ILE A 53 -6.07 -42.51 22.34
CA ILE A 53 -5.62 -42.09 21.01
C ILE A 53 -6.42 -42.81 19.92
N THR A 54 -7.28 -42.06 19.23
CA THR A 54 -8.11 -42.60 18.15
C THR A 54 -7.29 -42.78 16.86
N LYS A 55 -7.84 -43.54 15.90
CA LYS A 55 -7.25 -43.67 14.55
C LYS A 55 -7.19 -42.32 13.84
N GLU A 56 -8.23 -41.51 13.98
CA GLU A 56 -8.35 -40.19 13.37
C GLU A 56 -7.28 -39.22 13.84
N MET A 57 -6.96 -39.22 15.15
CA MET A 57 -5.87 -38.40 15.70
C MET A 57 -4.52 -38.75 15.06
N ARG A 58 -4.26 -40.05 14.87
CA ARG A 58 -3.03 -40.52 14.20
C ARG A 58 -2.99 -40.09 12.75
N THR A 59 -4.08 -40.26 12.01
CA THR A 59 -4.18 -39.80 10.62
C THR A 59 -4.00 -38.29 10.51
N ALA A 60 -4.63 -37.52 11.40
CA ALA A 60 -4.49 -36.07 11.45
C ALA A 60 -3.04 -35.65 11.71
N ALA A 61 -2.38 -36.26 12.69
CA ALA A 61 -0.97 -36.00 13.01
C ALA A 61 -0.05 -36.31 11.82
N THR A 62 -0.22 -37.45 11.15
CA THR A 62 0.55 -37.81 9.95
C THR A 62 0.35 -36.80 8.82
N SER A 63 -0.88 -36.30 8.64
CA SER A 63 -1.19 -35.29 7.61
C SER A 63 -0.75 -33.86 7.95
N ALA A 64 -0.44 -33.58 9.22
CA ALA A 64 -0.22 -32.22 9.71
C ALA A 64 0.94 -31.53 9.00
N ARG A 65 2.02 -32.26 8.73
CA ARG A 65 3.19 -31.70 8.02
C ARG A 65 2.84 -31.29 6.58
N ALA A 66 2.06 -32.12 5.87
CA ALA A 66 1.63 -31.81 4.51
C ALA A 66 0.71 -30.58 4.47
N LYS A 67 -0.25 -30.51 5.39
CA LYS A 67 -1.15 -29.34 5.53
C LYS A 67 -0.38 -28.06 5.84
N TYR A 68 0.63 -28.13 6.71
CA TYR A 68 1.48 -26.99 7.03
C TYR A 68 2.27 -26.51 5.80
N MET A 69 2.81 -27.42 4.99
CA MET A 69 3.51 -27.05 3.76
C MET A 69 2.58 -26.39 2.74
N GLN A 70 1.38 -26.94 2.55
CA GLN A 70 0.36 -26.33 1.69
C GLN A 70 -0.03 -24.92 2.17
N TYR A 71 -0.20 -24.75 3.48
CA TYR A 71 -0.46 -23.44 4.07
C TYR A 71 0.68 -22.45 3.76
N LEU A 72 1.94 -22.82 3.99
CA LEU A 72 3.08 -21.95 3.69
C LEU A 72 3.18 -21.58 2.20
N GLU A 73 2.89 -22.51 1.30
CA GLU A 73 2.86 -22.24 -0.14
C GLU A 73 1.72 -21.27 -0.51
N SER A 74 0.55 -21.44 0.12
CA SER A 74 -0.58 -20.54 -0.05
C SER A 74 -0.28 -19.13 0.44
N GLU A 75 0.38 -18.97 1.60
CA GLU A 75 0.77 -17.67 2.14
C GLU A 75 1.78 -16.98 1.22
N ARG A 76 2.80 -17.70 0.75
CA ARG A 76 3.77 -17.15 -0.24
C ARG A 76 3.10 -16.72 -1.54
N SER A 77 2.07 -17.44 -1.97
CA SER A 77 1.33 -17.13 -3.19
C SER A 77 0.47 -15.87 -2.99
N LYS A 78 -0.18 -15.73 -1.84
CA LYS A 78 -0.93 -14.52 -1.45
C LYS A 78 -0.01 -13.30 -1.40
N GLU A 79 1.14 -13.40 -0.74
CA GLU A 79 2.11 -12.30 -0.67
C GLU A 79 2.56 -11.83 -2.06
N LYS A 80 2.80 -12.77 -3.00
CA LYS A 80 3.13 -12.44 -4.39
C LYS A 80 1.98 -11.72 -5.09
N THR A 81 0.74 -12.15 -4.88
CA THR A 81 -0.43 -11.50 -5.48
C THR A 81 -0.70 -10.14 -4.86
N GLU A 82 -0.56 -9.99 -3.55
CA GLU A 82 -0.79 -8.74 -2.82
C GLU A 82 0.27 -7.70 -3.21
N THR A 83 1.55 -8.08 -3.26
CA THR A 83 2.61 -7.17 -3.71
C THR A 83 2.41 -6.72 -5.15
N LYS A 84 1.96 -7.62 -6.04
CA LYS A 84 1.61 -7.29 -7.42
C LYS A 84 0.41 -6.34 -7.50
N GLN A 85 -0.63 -6.59 -6.72
CA GLN A 85 -1.82 -5.73 -6.63
C GLN A 85 -1.49 -4.35 -6.07
N LEU A 86 -0.65 -4.27 -5.02
CA LEU A 86 -0.20 -3.00 -4.45
C LEU A 86 0.59 -2.17 -5.46
N LYS A 87 1.52 -2.80 -6.20
CA LYS A 87 2.27 -2.14 -7.29
C LYS A 87 1.35 -1.63 -8.39
N ARG A 88 0.38 -2.46 -8.80
CA ARG A 88 -0.62 -2.09 -9.82
C ARG A 88 -1.45 -0.89 -9.36
N LYS A 89 -1.96 -0.93 -8.13
CA LYS A 89 -2.77 0.15 -7.56
C LYS A 89 -1.98 1.46 -7.46
N ALA A 90 -0.72 1.42 -7.02
CA ALA A 90 0.13 2.60 -6.96
C ALA A 90 0.37 3.23 -8.35
N LEU A 91 0.56 2.40 -9.38
CA LEU A 91 0.69 2.89 -10.76
C LEU A 91 -0.61 3.47 -11.32
N GLU A 92 -1.76 2.85 -11.01
CA GLU A 92 -3.07 3.37 -11.39
C GLU A 92 -3.32 4.77 -10.76
N GLU A 93 -2.99 4.93 -9.47
CA GLU A 93 -3.06 6.22 -8.77
C GLU A 93 -2.12 7.28 -9.38
N GLU A 94 -0.90 6.90 -9.76
CA GLU A 94 0.06 7.79 -10.43
C GLU A 94 -0.46 8.24 -11.81
N ILE A 95 -1.03 7.32 -12.60
CA ILE A 95 -1.63 7.61 -13.90
C ILE A 95 -2.80 8.58 -13.76
N ASP A 96 -3.69 8.36 -12.78
CA ASP A 96 -4.84 9.22 -12.56
C ASP A 96 -4.42 10.63 -12.11
N PHE A 97 -3.40 10.73 -11.26
CA PHE A 97 -2.79 12.02 -10.91
C PHE A 97 -2.25 12.77 -12.14
N LEU A 98 -1.51 12.07 -13.01
CA LEU A 98 -0.97 12.66 -14.24
C LEU A 98 -2.08 13.12 -15.20
N LYS A 99 -3.15 12.34 -15.35
CA LYS A 99 -4.33 12.72 -16.16
C LYS A 99 -5.02 13.96 -15.60
N GLN A 100 -5.21 14.03 -14.28
CA GLN A 100 -5.80 15.21 -13.64
C GLN A 100 -4.92 16.45 -13.85
N LYS A 101 -3.60 16.33 -13.65
CA LYS A 101 -2.65 17.43 -13.90
C LYS A 101 -2.73 17.92 -15.35
N LYS A 102 -2.77 17.00 -16.32
CA LYS A 102 -2.94 17.34 -17.74
C LYS A 102 -4.25 18.11 -17.99
N MET A 103 -5.36 17.62 -17.43
CA MET A 103 -6.67 18.27 -17.58
C MET A 103 -6.67 19.70 -17.02
N PHE A 104 -6.06 19.94 -15.86
CA PHE A 104 -5.93 21.28 -15.29
C PHE A 104 -5.12 22.21 -16.19
N LEU A 105 -3.97 21.76 -16.70
CA LEU A 105 -3.14 22.54 -17.63
C LEU A 105 -3.88 22.87 -18.92
N GLN A 106 -4.66 21.93 -19.47
CA GLN A 106 -5.48 22.17 -20.66
C GLN A 106 -6.55 23.25 -20.42
N LYS A 107 -7.21 23.21 -19.27
CA LYS A 107 -8.21 24.23 -18.90
C LYS A 107 -7.58 25.61 -18.73
N ASP A 108 -6.43 25.66 -18.08
CA ASP A 108 -5.66 26.89 -17.84
C ASP A 108 -5.14 27.49 -19.17
N ILE A 109 -4.64 26.66 -20.10
CA ILE A 109 -4.31 27.10 -21.47
C ILE A 109 -5.52 27.68 -22.17
N HIS A 110 -6.68 27.01 -22.09
CA HIS A 110 -7.90 27.48 -22.75
C HIS A 110 -8.30 28.87 -22.25
N GLN A 111 -8.33 29.07 -20.93
CA GLN A 111 -8.62 30.38 -20.32
C GLN A 111 -7.60 31.45 -20.70
N THR A 112 -6.30 31.13 -20.59
CA THR A 112 -5.22 32.06 -20.96
C THR A 112 -5.30 32.44 -22.45
N ASN A 113 -5.73 31.51 -23.31
CA ASN A 113 -5.86 31.74 -24.74
C ASN A 113 -7.07 32.63 -25.07
N GLU A 114 -8.19 32.48 -24.36
CA GLU A 114 -9.32 33.39 -24.45
C GLU A 114 -8.94 34.81 -24.04
N GLU A 115 -8.22 34.97 -22.93
CA GLU A 115 -7.68 36.26 -22.48
C GLU A 115 -6.72 36.88 -23.51
N ALA A 116 -5.79 36.08 -24.05
CA ALA A 116 -4.88 36.54 -25.09
C ALA A 116 -5.62 37.00 -26.36
N ASN A 117 -6.68 36.30 -26.75
CA ASN A 117 -7.52 36.68 -27.89
C ASN A 117 -8.33 37.95 -27.60
N HIS A 118 -8.86 38.11 -26.38
CA HIS A 118 -9.55 39.33 -25.96
C HIS A 118 -8.62 40.54 -26.06
N LEU A 119 -7.41 40.45 -25.49
CA LEU A 119 -6.41 41.50 -25.54
C LEU A 119 -5.98 41.85 -26.97
N ALA A 120 -5.84 40.84 -27.84
CA ALA A 120 -5.52 41.06 -29.25
C ALA A 120 -6.65 41.82 -29.97
N ASN A 121 -7.90 41.40 -29.79
CA ASN A 121 -9.06 42.07 -30.40
C ASN A 121 -9.24 43.51 -29.88
N GLU A 122 -8.94 43.75 -28.61
CA GLU A 122 -9.01 45.09 -28.01
C GLU A 122 -7.86 45.98 -28.50
N ALA A 123 -6.65 45.43 -28.66
CA ALA A 123 -5.51 46.12 -29.26
C ALA A 123 -5.83 46.58 -30.70
N GLU A 124 -6.48 45.74 -31.50
CA GLU A 124 -6.90 46.10 -32.87
C GLU A 124 -7.94 47.23 -32.91
N LYS A 125 -8.89 47.23 -31.96
CA LYS A 125 -9.92 48.28 -31.88
C LYS A 125 -9.37 49.61 -31.38
N SER A 126 -8.44 49.57 -30.43
CA SER A 126 -7.87 50.74 -29.76
C SER A 126 -6.58 51.25 -30.40
N ASN A 127 -5.96 50.48 -31.29
CA ASN A 127 -4.60 50.67 -31.80
C ASN A 127 -3.54 50.79 -30.68
N ASP A 128 -3.77 50.16 -29.52
CA ASP A 128 -2.81 50.14 -28.41
C ASP A 128 -1.82 48.99 -28.54
N ILE A 129 -0.57 49.33 -28.84
CA ILE A 129 0.53 48.37 -28.98
C ILE A 129 0.86 47.65 -27.65
N ASN A 130 0.56 48.24 -26.49
CA ASN A 130 0.86 47.62 -25.20
C ASN A 130 -0.01 46.38 -24.96
N LEU A 131 -1.29 46.45 -25.34
CA LEU A 131 -2.22 45.32 -25.27
C LEU A 131 -1.77 44.16 -26.18
N PHE A 132 -1.19 44.49 -27.34
CA PHE A 132 -0.60 43.50 -28.24
C PHE A 132 0.62 42.80 -27.61
N ILE A 133 1.50 43.54 -26.93
CA ILE A 133 2.65 42.98 -26.22
C ILE A 133 2.18 42.04 -25.11
N GLN A 134 1.18 42.44 -24.32
CA GLN A 134 0.59 41.60 -23.26
C GLN A 134 -0.02 40.30 -23.81
N SER A 135 -0.82 40.38 -24.89
CA SER A 135 -1.36 39.19 -25.58
C SER A 135 -0.24 38.23 -26.00
N HIS A 136 0.83 38.78 -26.57
CA HIS A 136 1.97 37.98 -27.02
C HIS A 136 2.73 37.31 -25.86
N GLU A 137 2.85 37.97 -24.71
CA GLU A 137 3.42 37.37 -23.49
C GLU A 137 2.59 36.19 -22.97
N LEU A 138 1.26 36.32 -22.98
CA LEU A 138 0.36 35.22 -22.66
C LEU A 138 0.53 34.04 -23.63
N ARG A 139 0.64 34.30 -24.94
CA ARG A 139 0.91 33.26 -25.94
C ARG A 139 2.24 32.55 -25.73
N LYS A 140 3.30 33.26 -25.32
CA LYS A 140 4.58 32.62 -24.92
C LYS A 140 4.43 31.71 -23.71
N THR A 141 3.52 32.03 -22.80
CA THR A 141 3.25 31.21 -21.62
C THR A 141 2.45 29.97 -22.00
N ILE A 142 1.49 30.10 -22.92
CA ILE A 142 0.73 28.97 -23.49
C ILE A 142 1.66 27.96 -24.14
N THR A 143 2.57 28.39 -25.02
CA THR A 143 3.49 27.46 -25.70
C THR A 143 4.38 26.69 -24.74
N LYS A 144 4.80 27.30 -23.62
CA LYS A 144 5.51 26.59 -22.54
C LYS A 144 4.64 25.52 -21.88
N LYS A 145 3.38 25.84 -21.56
CA LYS A 145 2.43 24.89 -20.97
C LYS A 145 2.09 23.75 -21.95
N GLU A 146 2.01 24.01 -23.25
CA GLU A 146 1.82 22.98 -24.29
C GLU A 146 2.99 22.00 -24.34
N ILE A 147 4.24 22.48 -24.23
CA ILE A 147 5.42 21.62 -24.11
C ILE A 147 5.30 20.75 -22.86
N GLU A 148 4.90 21.31 -21.71
CA GLU A 148 4.68 20.52 -20.48
C GLU A 148 3.64 19.42 -20.70
N ILE A 149 2.51 19.71 -21.35
CA ILE A 149 1.50 18.70 -21.69
C ILE A 149 2.09 17.57 -22.54
N ASN A 150 2.87 17.89 -23.57
CA ASN A 150 3.52 16.86 -24.40
C ASN A 150 4.47 15.99 -23.57
N THR A 151 5.20 16.55 -22.62
CA THR A 151 6.05 15.76 -21.71
C THR A 151 5.23 14.87 -20.77
N LEU A 152 4.06 15.34 -20.32
CA LEU A 152 3.14 14.53 -19.51
C LEU A 152 2.53 13.38 -20.32
N ASP A 153 2.27 13.58 -21.62
CA ASP A 153 1.76 12.53 -22.51
C ASP A 153 2.78 11.42 -22.73
N VAL A 154 4.06 11.76 -22.89
CA VAL A 154 5.13 10.75 -22.95
C VAL A 154 5.17 9.93 -21.65
N LYS A 155 5.16 10.60 -20.49
CA LYS A 155 5.15 9.93 -19.18
C LYS A 155 3.92 9.06 -18.97
N LEU A 156 2.73 9.52 -19.38
CA LEU A 156 1.49 8.74 -19.30
C LEU A 156 1.56 7.48 -20.16
N ASN A 157 2.14 7.57 -21.35
CA ASN A 157 2.32 6.40 -22.22
C ASN A 157 3.31 5.39 -21.63
N GLU A 158 4.44 5.86 -21.10
CA GLU A 158 5.43 5.02 -20.40
C GLU A 158 4.77 4.28 -19.22
N LYS A 159 4.08 5.02 -18.33
CA LYS A 159 3.38 4.45 -17.17
C LYS A 159 2.26 3.49 -17.57
N SER A 160 1.54 3.79 -18.65
CA SER A 160 0.51 2.89 -19.18
C SER A 160 1.09 1.61 -19.78
N LEU A 161 2.33 1.65 -20.29
CA LEU A 161 3.06 0.47 -20.74
C LEU A 161 3.53 -0.36 -19.54
N GLU A 162 4.12 0.28 -18.53
CA GLU A 162 4.50 -0.37 -17.26
C GLU A 162 3.31 -1.10 -16.62
N LEU A 163 2.11 -0.51 -16.67
CA LEU A 163 0.90 -1.14 -16.15
C LEU A 163 0.46 -2.39 -16.93
N LYS A 164 0.70 -2.44 -18.25
CA LYS A 164 0.38 -3.61 -19.09
C LYS A 164 1.33 -4.78 -18.82
N ASP A 165 2.56 -4.47 -18.40
CA ASP A 165 3.61 -5.46 -18.13
C ASP A 165 3.49 -6.10 -16.73
N ILE A 166 2.58 -5.58 -15.88
CA ILE A 166 2.25 -6.15 -14.56
C ILE A 166 1.07 -7.11 -14.68
#